data_AF-A0JCX6-F1
#
_entry.id   AF-A0JCX6-F1
#
_cell.length_a   1.000
_cell.length_b   1.000
_cell.length_c   1.000
_cell.angle_alpha   90.00
_cell.angle_beta   90.00
_cell.angle_gamma   90.00
#
_symmetry.space_group_name_H-M   'P 1'
#
loop_
_entity.id
_entity.type
_entity.pdbx_description
1 polymer ?
#
loop_
_entity_poly.entity_id
_entity_poly.type
_entity_poly.pdbx_seq_one_letter_code
_entity_poly.pdbx_strand_id
1 'polypeptide(L)'
;MNSTGSGFFLLPRRSSLSSLGSVSSGYGSSTNLQEPVGLDAPRSTAIQTSIATAKTCVDRGTMPVVIAPAENCFDYFMLAVSWAPGYAYKQWKNGKNIRETKVTPSWIIHGLWPSMFDRRTDPMLTCRRSDIFFNWNRFATSKILGTLDNSWYTILAKGYSNNRKLWEHEFNDHGSCASRSSVIGDDVNYFIRTIQLVQQLNISFTLANGKYKVGSTTKLRDIIGIMENKLKVNIKIDYVLHPQTGENYLSELFIWYDVKLKLMDCPNGVLPDYILDTDIKLVEQLPIECRT
;
A
#
# COMPACT_ATOMS: atom_id res chain seq x y z
N MET A 1 34.75 -40.91 39.42
CA MET A 1 35.91 -40.22 38.84
C MET A 1 35.51 -39.68 37.48
N ASN A 2 35.88 -38.41 37.25
CA ASN A 2 35.66 -37.55 36.07
C ASN A 2 35.73 -38.31 34.72
N SER A 3 35.06 -37.91 33.62
CA SER A 3 35.17 -36.57 33.02
C SER A 3 34.27 -36.43 31.77
N THR A 4 33.65 -35.24 31.60
CA THR A 4 33.46 -34.43 30.36
C THR A 4 32.87 -35.08 29.09
N GLY A 5 31.73 -34.61 28.55
CA GLY A 5 31.58 -33.40 27.69
C GLY A 5 31.31 -33.89 26.24
N SER A 6 30.40 -33.37 25.40
CA SER A 6 29.81 -32.04 25.26
C SER A 6 28.47 -32.15 24.51
N GLY A 7 27.50 -31.32 24.88
CA GLY A 7 26.22 -31.18 24.17
C GLY A 7 26.36 -30.39 22.87
N PHE A 8 25.71 -30.86 21.82
CA PHE A 8 25.45 -30.07 20.61
C PHE A 8 24.07 -29.42 20.72
N PHE A 9 24.07 -28.14 21.07
CA PHE A 9 22.93 -27.25 20.87
C PHE A 9 22.87 -26.87 19.39
N LEU A 10 21.81 -27.28 18.69
CA LEU A 10 21.49 -26.81 17.35
C LEU A 10 20.92 -25.38 17.45
N LEU A 11 21.75 -24.38 17.12
CA LEU A 11 21.31 -23.01 16.86
C LEU A 11 20.62 -22.92 15.49
N PRO A 12 19.59 -22.09 15.30
CA PRO A 12 19.00 -21.88 13.99
C PRO A 12 19.92 -21.03 13.11
N ARG A 13 20.05 -21.47 11.85
CA ARG A 13 20.75 -20.77 10.75
C ARG A 13 20.34 -19.30 10.67
N ARG A 14 21.31 -18.39 10.89
CA ARG A 14 21.25 -17.01 10.39
C ARG A 14 21.23 -17.05 8.86
N SER A 15 20.13 -16.65 8.24
CA SER A 15 20.13 -16.24 6.84
C SER A 15 20.69 -14.83 6.75
N SER A 16 21.94 -14.73 6.31
CA SER A 16 22.54 -13.48 5.85
C SER A 16 21.82 -13.01 4.59
N LEU A 17 21.09 -11.90 4.68
CA LEU A 17 20.62 -11.16 3.52
C LEU A 17 21.85 -10.63 2.76
N SER A 18 22.13 -11.23 1.61
CA SER A 18 23.05 -10.70 0.63
C SER A 18 22.52 -9.37 0.11
N SER A 19 23.35 -8.34 0.17
CA SER A 19 23.13 -7.05 -0.47
C SER A 19 22.95 -7.27 -1.97
N LEU A 20 21.74 -7.05 -2.48
CA LEU A 20 21.49 -7.06 -3.92
C LEU A 20 21.76 -5.67 -4.49
N GLY A 21 22.45 -5.68 -5.62
CA GLY A 21 23.16 -4.55 -6.21
C GLY A 21 22.28 -3.37 -6.57
N SER A 22 22.90 -2.20 -6.45
CA SER A 22 22.54 -0.94 -7.07
C SER A 22 22.11 -1.11 -8.53
N VAL A 23 20.89 -0.66 -8.84
CA VAL A 23 20.35 -0.59 -10.19
C VAL A 23 21.11 0.50 -10.95
N SER A 24 22.02 0.10 -11.84
CA SER A 24 22.72 1.00 -12.75
C SER A 24 21.81 1.34 -13.92
N SER A 25 21.22 2.54 -13.92
CA SER A 25 20.56 3.16 -15.07
C SER A 25 21.63 3.77 -16.00
N GLY A 26 21.92 3.09 -17.10
CA GLY A 26 22.73 3.65 -18.18
C GLY A 26 21.84 4.09 -19.34
N TYR A 27 21.59 5.40 -19.49
CA TYR A 27 21.47 6.12 -20.77
C TYR A 27 21.38 7.65 -20.51
N GLY A 28 22.39 8.39 -20.98
CA GLY A 28 22.29 9.75 -21.54
C GLY A 28 21.87 10.94 -20.65
N SER A 29 22.86 11.66 -20.14
CA SER A 29 22.89 13.09 -19.74
C SER A 29 21.62 13.95 -19.94
N SER A 30 20.72 13.91 -18.96
CA SER A 30 20.38 15.07 -18.12
C SER A 30 20.05 14.48 -16.75
N THR A 31 20.65 14.95 -15.67
CA THR A 31 20.24 14.54 -14.32
C THR A 31 18.88 15.16 -14.02
N ASN A 32 17.82 14.58 -14.59
CA ASN A 32 16.48 14.71 -14.04
C ASN A 32 16.51 13.96 -12.70
N LEU A 33 16.96 14.67 -11.66
CA LEU A 33 16.77 14.21 -10.28
C LEU A 33 15.27 14.10 -10.08
N GLN A 34 14.77 12.88 -10.20
CA GLN A 34 13.36 12.56 -10.02
C GLN A 34 12.95 13.06 -8.63
N GLU A 35 11.88 13.87 -8.57
CA GLU A 35 11.47 14.54 -7.32
C GLU A 35 11.34 13.50 -6.19
N PRO A 36 11.88 13.79 -4.99
CA PRO A 36 11.77 12.88 -3.85
C PRO A 36 10.31 12.73 -3.44
N VAL A 37 9.95 11.54 -2.98
CA VAL A 37 8.58 11.18 -2.57
C VAL A 37 8.59 10.47 -1.23
N GLY A 38 7.45 10.47 -0.56
CA GLY A 38 7.23 9.80 0.72
C GLY A 38 8.17 10.29 1.82
N LEU A 39 8.91 9.38 2.44
CA LEU A 39 9.81 9.71 3.55
C LEU A 39 11.05 10.51 3.14
N ASP A 40 11.41 10.47 1.86
CA ASP A 40 12.55 11.21 1.33
C ASP A 40 12.18 12.65 0.93
N ALA A 41 10.89 12.99 0.94
CA ALA A 41 10.37 14.30 0.61
C ALA A 41 10.14 15.16 1.86
N PRO A 42 10.17 16.50 1.75
CA PRO A 42 9.63 17.35 2.81
C PRO A 42 8.15 17.04 3.03
N ARG A 43 7.66 17.29 4.24
CA ARG A 43 6.23 17.11 4.55
C ARG A 43 5.35 17.93 3.62
N SER A 44 4.15 17.42 3.39
CA SER A 44 3.15 18.19 2.67
C SER A 44 2.83 19.48 3.42
N THR A 45 2.73 20.56 2.65
CA THR A 45 2.19 21.85 3.09
C THR A 45 0.79 22.08 2.52
N ALA A 46 0.16 21.04 1.96
CA ALA A 46 -1.15 21.15 1.36
C ALA A 46 -2.19 21.50 2.42
N ILE A 47 -2.96 22.53 2.15
CA ILE A 47 -4.11 22.92 2.97
C ILE A 47 -5.27 22.02 2.55
N GLN A 48 -6.05 21.51 3.52
CA GLN A 48 -7.21 20.64 3.27
C GLN A 48 -8.42 21.41 2.69
N THR A 49 -8.22 22.05 1.54
CA THR A 49 -9.24 22.77 0.78
C THR A 49 -9.27 22.20 -0.62
N SER A 50 -10.40 21.62 -1.02
CA SER A 50 -10.52 21.01 -2.34
C SER A 50 -10.71 22.08 -3.42
N ILE A 51 -9.86 22.04 -4.44
CA ILE A 51 -10.08 22.74 -5.73
C ILE A 51 -10.49 21.75 -6.83
N ALA A 52 -10.43 20.46 -6.54
CA ALA A 52 -10.76 19.38 -7.44
C ALA A 52 -12.27 19.25 -7.61
N THR A 53 -12.74 19.33 -8.85
CA THR A 53 -14.14 19.19 -9.22
C THR A 53 -14.25 18.65 -10.64
N ALA A 54 -15.44 18.14 -11.00
CA ALA A 54 -15.74 17.81 -12.40
C ALA A 54 -15.52 18.97 -13.38
N LYS A 55 -15.62 20.23 -12.91
CA LYS A 55 -15.45 21.43 -13.74
C LYS A 55 -13.99 21.84 -13.90
N THR A 56 -13.15 21.55 -12.91
CA THR A 56 -11.72 21.86 -12.93
C THR A 56 -10.90 20.74 -13.57
N CYS A 57 -11.37 19.50 -13.46
CA CYS A 57 -10.77 18.32 -14.09
C CYS A 57 -11.21 18.15 -15.55
N VAL A 58 -10.76 19.06 -16.42
CA VAL A 58 -11.12 19.02 -17.86
C VAL A 58 -9.86 19.14 -18.71
N ASP A 59 -9.58 18.10 -19.49
CA ASP A 59 -8.52 18.11 -20.50
C ASP A 59 -8.91 19.07 -21.65
N ARG A 60 -7.98 19.94 -22.06
CA ARG A 60 -8.27 20.91 -23.14
C ARG A 60 -7.84 20.36 -24.48
N GLY A 61 -8.80 20.22 -25.39
CA GLY A 61 -8.63 19.64 -26.73
C GLY A 61 -7.88 20.50 -27.76
N THR A 62 -7.07 21.48 -27.33
CA THR A 62 -6.07 22.08 -28.23
C THR A 62 -5.05 21.02 -28.62
N MET A 63 -4.39 21.12 -29.77
CA MET A 63 -3.26 20.23 -30.11
C MET A 63 -1.95 20.95 -29.75
N PRO A 64 -1.09 20.39 -28.88
CA PRO A 64 -1.25 19.14 -28.12
C PRO A 64 -2.30 19.24 -27.00
N VAL A 65 -2.96 18.11 -26.70
CA VAL A 65 -3.97 18.02 -25.63
C VAL A 65 -3.33 18.43 -24.31
N VAL A 66 -3.91 19.42 -23.63
CA VAL A 66 -3.44 19.85 -22.33
C VAL A 66 -4.17 19.05 -21.26
N ILE A 67 -3.44 18.11 -20.65
CA ILE A 67 -3.96 17.28 -19.57
C ILE A 67 -4.14 18.13 -18.31
N ALA A 68 -5.32 18.07 -17.71
CA ALA A 68 -5.58 18.75 -16.44
C ALA A 68 -4.67 18.16 -15.33
N PRO A 69 -4.00 19.01 -14.54
CA PRO A 69 -3.09 18.56 -13.50
C PRO A 69 -3.85 17.88 -12.35
N ALA A 70 -3.15 17.06 -11.56
CA ALA A 70 -3.73 16.26 -10.48
C ALA A 70 -4.57 17.09 -9.49
N GLU A 71 -4.07 18.25 -9.06
CA GLU A 71 -4.73 19.13 -8.09
C GLU A 71 -6.12 19.60 -8.55
N ASN A 72 -6.38 19.62 -9.86
CA ASN A 72 -7.70 19.95 -10.40
C ASN A 72 -8.68 18.77 -10.41
N CYS A 73 -8.20 17.56 -10.14
CA CYS A 73 -8.92 16.31 -10.35
C CYS A 73 -9.10 15.46 -9.09
N PHE A 74 -8.16 15.56 -8.13
CA PHE A 74 -8.25 14.93 -6.82
C PHE A 74 -7.34 15.69 -5.83
N ASP A 75 -7.53 15.45 -4.53
CA ASP A 75 -6.87 16.23 -3.49
C ASP A 75 -5.64 15.53 -2.89
N TYR A 76 -5.68 14.20 -2.79
CA TYR A 76 -4.62 13.40 -2.17
C TYR A 76 -4.63 11.96 -2.69
N PHE A 77 -3.59 11.21 -2.37
CA PHE A 77 -3.53 9.76 -2.51
C PHE A 77 -3.73 9.08 -1.17
N MET A 78 -4.53 8.01 -1.17
CA MET A 78 -4.60 7.06 -0.07
C MET A 78 -3.90 5.76 -0.49
N LEU A 79 -2.78 5.45 0.17
CA LEU A 79 -2.08 4.19 0.01
C LEU A 79 -2.68 3.15 0.97
N ALA A 80 -3.17 2.04 0.44
CA ALA A 80 -3.69 0.90 1.19
C ALA A 80 -2.70 -0.28 1.13
N VAL A 81 -2.26 -0.75 2.30
CA VAL A 81 -1.37 -1.91 2.44
C VAL A 81 -2.00 -2.92 3.39
N SER A 82 -2.13 -4.16 2.94
CA SER A 82 -2.87 -5.21 3.64
C SER A 82 -1.93 -6.21 4.31
N TRP A 83 -2.30 -6.65 5.51
CA TRP A 83 -1.74 -7.86 6.11
C TRP A 83 -2.49 -9.07 5.56
N ALA A 84 -1.81 -9.88 4.73
CA ALA A 84 -2.49 -10.86 3.87
C ALA A 84 -3.41 -11.84 4.62
N PRO A 85 -3.03 -12.43 5.77
CA PRO A 85 -3.93 -13.29 6.55
C PRO A 85 -5.22 -12.61 7.05
N GLY A 86 -5.12 -11.42 7.64
CA GLY A 86 -6.27 -10.70 8.19
C GLY A 86 -7.15 -10.09 7.10
N TYR A 87 -6.55 -9.61 6.01
CA TYR A 87 -7.26 -9.17 4.82
C TYR A 87 -8.00 -10.33 4.14
N ALA A 88 -7.37 -11.51 4.01
CA ALA A 88 -8.02 -12.69 3.48
C ALA A 88 -9.23 -13.13 4.32
N TYR A 89 -9.12 -13.11 5.65
CA TYR A 89 -10.26 -13.37 6.52
C TYR A 89 -11.40 -12.37 6.31
N LYS A 90 -11.08 -11.07 6.22
CA LYS A 90 -12.07 -10.01 5.93
C LYS A 90 -12.77 -10.24 4.59
N GLN A 91 -12.04 -10.58 3.54
CA GLN A 91 -12.60 -10.87 2.22
C GLN A 91 -13.48 -12.13 2.24
N TRP A 92 -13.06 -13.19 2.93
CA TRP A 92 -13.85 -14.41 3.11
C TRP A 92 -15.17 -14.13 3.84
N LYS A 93 -15.13 -13.37 4.93
CA LYS A 93 -16.32 -12.95 5.69
C LYS A 93 -17.32 -12.16 4.82
N ASN A 94 -16.81 -11.45 3.80
CA ASN A 94 -17.61 -10.75 2.80
C ASN A 94 -18.03 -11.64 1.61
N GLY A 95 -17.95 -12.96 1.74
CA GLY A 95 -18.39 -13.94 0.74
C GLY A 95 -17.44 -14.12 -0.44
N LYS A 96 -16.18 -13.66 -0.35
CA LYS A 96 -15.20 -13.86 -1.42
C LYS A 96 -14.50 -15.21 -1.27
N ASN A 97 -14.14 -15.81 -2.41
CA ASN A 97 -13.36 -17.05 -2.46
C ASN A 97 -11.87 -16.69 -2.33
N ILE A 98 -11.15 -17.37 -1.45
CA ILE A 98 -9.75 -17.08 -1.14
C ILE A 98 -8.80 -18.10 -1.78
N ARG A 99 -7.65 -17.64 -2.26
CA ARG A 99 -6.54 -18.49 -2.73
C ARG A 99 -5.63 -18.79 -1.56
N GLU A 100 -6.00 -19.79 -0.76
CA GLU A 100 -5.28 -20.16 0.46
C GLU A 100 -3.77 -20.36 0.24
N THR A 101 -3.39 -20.96 -0.89
CA THR A 101 -1.99 -21.18 -1.28
C THR A 101 -1.17 -19.90 -1.49
N LYS A 102 -1.83 -18.73 -1.55
CA LYS A 102 -1.21 -17.40 -1.66
C LYS A 102 -1.30 -16.60 -0.35
N VAL A 103 -1.99 -17.10 0.67
CA VAL A 103 -2.13 -16.42 1.96
C VAL A 103 -0.99 -16.85 2.88
N THR A 104 0.10 -16.09 2.85
CA THR A 104 1.23 -16.22 3.76
C THR A 104 1.34 -14.96 4.64
N PRO A 105 1.89 -15.05 5.87
CA PRO A 105 2.11 -13.90 6.73
C PRO A 105 3.08 -12.89 6.11
N SER A 106 2.52 -11.93 5.37
CA SER A 106 3.23 -10.93 4.59
C SER A 106 2.36 -9.69 4.38
N TRP A 107 3.02 -8.56 4.15
CA TRP A 107 2.39 -7.31 3.75
C TRP A 107 2.29 -7.27 2.23
N ILE A 108 1.10 -6.95 1.73
CA ILE A 108 0.82 -6.83 0.30
C ILE A 108 0.22 -5.47 0.00
N ILE A 109 0.52 -4.93 -1.17
CA ILE A 109 -0.09 -3.72 -1.68
C ILE A 109 -1.52 -4.03 -2.08
N HIS A 110 -2.46 -3.22 -1.61
CA HIS A 110 -3.82 -3.21 -2.13
C HIS A 110 -3.91 -2.21 -3.28
N GLY A 111 -3.57 -0.95 -3.01
CA GLY A 111 -3.44 0.06 -4.07
C GLY A 111 -3.11 1.47 -3.59
N LEU A 112 -2.97 2.39 -4.54
CA LEU A 112 -2.70 3.81 -4.34
C LEU A 112 -3.81 4.61 -5.02
N TRP A 113 -4.73 5.16 -4.24
CA TRP A 113 -5.98 5.66 -4.79
C TRP A 113 -6.06 7.18 -4.71
N PRO A 114 -6.16 7.89 -5.85
CA PRO A 114 -6.51 9.30 -5.83
C PRO A 114 -7.88 9.47 -5.17
N SER A 115 -7.99 10.44 -4.28
CA SER A 115 -9.12 10.63 -3.37
C SER A 115 -9.39 12.11 -3.15
N MET A 116 -10.60 12.43 -2.68
CA MET A 116 -11.01 13.80 -2.38
C MET A 116 -11.33 13.99 -0.90
N PHE A 117 -11.23 15.24 -0.44
CA PHE A 117 -11.68 15.61 0.90
C PHE A 117 -13.21 15.54 1.00
N ASP A 118 -13.93 15.96 -0.04
CA ASP A 118 -15.38 15.75 -0.12
C ASP A 118 -15.69 14.28 -0.44
N ARG A 119 -16.16 13.57 0.57
CA ARG A 119 -16.52 12.15 0.48
C ARG A 119 -17.79 11.88 -0.32
N ARG A 120 -18.53 12.91 -0.74
CA ARG A 120 -19.75 12.76 -1.57
C ARG A 120 -19.45 12.61 -3.04
N THR A 121 -18.21 12.88 -3.47
CA THR A 121 -17.84 12.83 -4.87
C THR A 121 -16.68 11.86 -5.04
N ASP A 122 -16.86 10.88 -5.91
CA ASP A 122 -15.80 9.96 -6.31
C ASP A 122 -14.98 10.63 -7.43
N PRO A 123 -13.68 10.93 -7.22
CA PRO A 123 -12.85 11.53 -8.26
C PRO A 123 -12.78 10.67 -9.51
N MET A 124 -12.96 9.35 -9.41
CA MET A 124 -12.78 8.43 -10.55
C MET A 124 -13.84 8.62 -11.65
N LEU A 125 -15.00 9.20 -11.32
CA LEU A 125 -16.06 9.48 -12.30
C LEU A 125 -15.64 10.48 -13.40
N THR A 126 -14.72 11.40 -13.08
CA THR A 126 -14.29 12.46 -14.01
C THR A 126 -12.79 12.55 -14.20
N CYS A 127 -12.00 11.85 -13.37
CA CYS A 127 -10.55 11.97 -13.41
C CYS A 127 -9.86 11.06 -14.43
N ARG A 128 -10.50 9.97 -14.88
CA ARG A 128 -9.87 9.00 -15.78
C ARG A 128 -9.30 9.68 -17.03
N ARG A 129 -8.06 9.38 -17.37
CA ARG A 129 -7.39 9.89 -18.57
C ARG A 129 -7.73 9.00 -19.77
N SER A 130 -8.06 9.62 -20.89
CA SER A 130 -8.39 8.92 -22.14
C SER A 130 -7.18 8.62 -23.02
N ASP A 131 -6.02 9.19 -22.71
CA ASP A 131 -4.79 9.09 -23.51
C ASP A 131 -3.78 8.07 -22.96
N ILE A 132 -4.09 7.43 -21.82
CA ILE A 132 -3.22 6.45 -21.17
C ILE A 132 -3.96 5.18 -20.75
N PHE A 133 -3.33 4.04 -21.01
CA PHE A 133 -3.90 2.72 -20.79
C PHE A 133 -2.84 1.78 -20.21
N PHE A 134 -3.31 0.75 -19.50
CA PHE A 134 -2.44 -0.29 -18.98
C PHE A 134 -1.73 -1.04 -20.12
N ASN A 135 -0.40 -0.96 -20.19
CA ASN A 135 0.38 -1.65 -21.21
C ASN A 135 1.35 -2.66 -20.58
N TRP A 136 0.92 -3.93 -20.52
CA TRP A 136 1.70 -5.05 -19.98
C TRP A 136 3.15 -5.13 -20.50
N ASN A 137 3.39 -4.83 -21.79
CA ASN A 137 4.72 -4.94 -22.37
C ASN A 137 5.71 -3.94 -21.75
N ARG A 138 5.24 -2.76 -21.34
CA ARG A 138 6.08 -1.75 -20.67
C ARG A 138 6.58 -2.24 -19.30
N PHE A 139 5.84 -3.12 -18.65
CA PHE A 139 6.17 -3.64 -17.33
C PHE A 139 7.27 -4.69 -17.44
N ALA A 140 7.21 -5.50 -18.50
CA ALA A 140 8.27 -6.44 -18.85
C ALA A 140 9.57 -5.72 -19.22
N THR A 141 9.50 -4.69 -20.10
CA THR A 141 10.70 -3.93 -20.51
C THR A 141 11.29 -3.12 -19.36
N SER A 142 10.46 -2.61 -18.45
CA SER A 142 10.90 -1.92 -17.23
C SER A 142 11.32 -2.87 -16.11
N LYS A 143 11.21 -4.19 -16.31
CA LYS A 143 11.63 -5.26 -15.39
C LYS A 143 10.98 -5.19 -13.99
N ILE A 144 9.72 -4.75 -13.91
CA ILE A 144 9.01 -4.60 -12.62
C ILE A 144 8.11 -5.78 -12.25
N LEU A 145 7.89 -6.72 -13.17
CA LEU A 145 6.96 -7.85 -12.99
C LEU A 145 7.28 -8.71 -11.76
N GLY A 146 8.56 -9.05 -11.54
CA GLY A 146 8.95 -9.86 -10.38
C GLY A 146 8.73 -9.15 -9.04
N THR A 147 8.95 -7.82 -8.99
CA THR A 147 8.66 -7.04 -7.78
C THR A 147 7.16 -6.98 -7.52
N LEU A 148 6.36 -6.78 -8.57
CA LEU A 148 4.90 -6.79 -8.46
C LEU A 148 4.36 -8.14 -8.01
N ASP A 149 4.85 -9.26 -8.56
CA ASP A 149 4.40 -10.59 -8.17
C ASP A 149 4.66 -10.90 -6.69
N ASN A 150 5.69 -10.30 -6.09
CA ASN A 150 6.07 -10.51 -4.70
C ASN A 150 5.39 -9.54 -3.72
N SER A 151 4.99 -8.35 -4.17
CA SER A 151 4.50 -7.28 -3.28
C SER A 151 3.05 -6.89 -3.53
N TRP A 152 2.52 -7.11 -4.73
CA TRP A 152 1.17 -6.68 -5.13
C TRP A 152 0.47 -7.84 -5.84
N TYR A 153 0.11 -8.87 -5.10
CA TYR A 153 -0.54 -10.05 -5.65
C TYR A 153 -1.94 -10.26 -5.10
N THR A 154 -2.74 -11.01 -5.84
CA THR A 154 -4.12 -11.30 -5.46
C THR A 154 -4.23 -12.53 -4.55
N ILE A 155 -4.97 -12.37 -3.46
CA ILE A 155 -5.42 -13.46 -2.58
C ILE A 155 -6.81 -13.99 -2.96
N LEU A 156 -7.46 -13.46 -3.99
CA LEU A 156 -8.83 -13.84 -4.39
C LEU A 156 -8.82 -14.96 -5.43
N ALA A 157 -9.66 -15.99 -5.27
CA ALA A 157 -9.70 -17.17 -6.14
C ALA A 157 -10.59 -17.01 -7.38
N LYS A 158 -11.49 -16.02 -7.38
CA LYS A 158 -12.39 -15.70 -8.49
C LYS A 158 -12.42 -14.18 -8.75
N GLY A 159 -12.79 -13.78 -9.97
CA GLY A 159 -12.79 -12.38 -10.42
C GLY A 159 -11.39 -11.90 -10.78
N TYR A 160 -10.58 -11.63 -9.76
CA TYR A 160 -9.20 -11.13 -9.89
C TYR A 160 -8.18 -12.21 -9.55
N SER A 161 -8.36 -13.42 -10.08
CA SER A 161 -7.56 -14.60 -9.70
C SER A 161 -6.15 -14.65 -10.31
N ASN A 162 -5.80 -13.67 -11.13
CA ASN A 162 -4.47 -13.48 -11.70
C ASN A 162 -3.98 -12.06 -11.38
N ASN A 163 -2.71 -11.94 -11.00
CA ASN A 163 -2.06 -10.67 -10.68
C ASN A 163 -2.18 -9.65 -11.82
N ARG A 164 -2.06 -10.08 -13.09
CA ARG A 164 -2.28 -9.18 -14.24
C ARG A 164 -3.65 -8.51 -14.21
N LYS A 165 -4.72 -9.26 -13.92
CA LYS A 165 -6.08 -8.72 -13.86
C LYS A 165 -6.25 -7.76 -12.68
N LEU A 166 -5.59 -8.06 -11.55
CA LEU A 166 -5.53 -7.15 -10.41
C LEU A 166 -4.86 -5.82 -10.81
N TRP A 167 -3.68 -5.85 -11.41
CA TRP A 167 -2.95 -4.63 -11.80
C TRP A 167 -3.69 -3.84 -12.88
N GLU A 168 -4.27 -4.52 -13.86
CA GLU A 168 -5.08 -3.87 -14.89
C GLU A 168 -6.31 -3.19 -14.27
N HIS A 169 -6.97 -3.81 -13.29
CA HIS A 169 -8.08 -3.20 -12.55
C HIS A 169 -7.62 -1.99 -11.73
N GLU A 170 -6.58 -2.12 -10.91
CA GLU A 170 -6.04 -1.02 -10.11
C GLU A 170 -5.60 0.16 -10.99
N PHE A 171 -5.02 -0.12 -12.17
CA PHE A 171 -4.66 0.95 -13.10
C PHE A 171 -5.89 1.60 -13.76
N ASN A 172 -6.84 0.79 -14.24
CA ASN A 172 -8.02 1.31 -14.93
C ASN A 172 -8.92 2.14 -14.01
N ASP A 173 -9.06 1.71 -12.76
CA ASP A 173 -9.95 2.32 -11.79
C ASP A 173 -9.27 3.45 -11.04
N HIS A 174 -7.94 3.42 -10.85
CA HIS A 174 -7.20 4.43 -10.07
C HIS A 174 -5.96 4.98 -10.77
N GLY A 175 -5.12 4.11 -11.31
CA GLY A 175 -3.80 4.50 -11.86
C GLY A 175 -3.86 5.46 -13.06
N SER A 176 -4.86 5.37 -13.91
CA SER A 176 -5.07 6.31 -15.03
C SER A 176 -5.31 7.74 -14.52
N CYS A 177 -6.13 7.92 -13.50
CA CYS A 177 -6.30 9.20 -12.81
C CYS A 177 -5.03 9.61 -12.06
N ALA A 178 -4.39 8.69 -11.33
CA ALA A 178 -3.15 8.93 -10.61
C ALA A 178 -2.03 9.48 -11.52
N SER A 179 -2.00 9.05 -12.78
CA SER A 179 -1.05 9.49 -13.81
C SER A 179 -1.18 10.98 -14.17
N ARG A 180 -2.18 11.71 -13.66
CA ARG A 180 -2.22 13.19 -13.72
C ARG A 180 -1.20 13.86 -12.79
N SER A 181 -0.72 13.14 -11.78
CA SER A 181 0.33 13.64 -10.88
C SER A 181 1.66 13.72 -11.64
N SER A 182 2.35 14.85 -11.50
CA SER A 182 3.66 15.08 -12.13
C SER A 182 4.75 14.12 -11.64
N VAL A 183 4.60 13.51 -10.46
CA VAL A 183 5.56 12.53 -9.94
C VAL A 183 5.24 11.08 -10.31
N ILE A 184 4.05 10.84 -10.91
CA ILE A 184 3.60 9.54 -11.45
C ILE A 184 3.66 9.56 -12.98
N GLY A 185 2.84 10.37 -13.63
CA GLY A 185 2.88 10.62 -15.08
C GLY A 185 2.38 9.49 -15.98
N ASP A 186 2.65 8.21 -15.65
CA ASP A 186 2.28 7.07 -16.47
C ASP A 186 1.96 5.76 -15.73
N ASP A 187 1.59 4.73 -16.51
CA ASP A 187 1.20 3.41 -16.03
C ASP A 187 2.33 2.69 -15.29
N VAL A 188 3.54 2.65 -15.84
CA VAL A 188 4.69 2.01 -15.17
C VAL A 188 5.05 2.72 -13.88
N ASN A 189 5.12 4.05 -13.91
CA ASN A 189 5.50 4.86 -12.75
C ASN A 189 4.44 4.81 -11.65
N TYR A 190 3.16 4.61 -11.96
CA TYR A 190 2.13 4.37 -10.94
C TYR A 190 2.51 3.19 -10.05
N PHE A 191 2.95 2.07 -10.64
CA PHE A 191 3.39 0.90 -9.90
C PHE A 191 4.75 1.11 -9.22
N ILE A 192 5.74 1.68 -9.91
CA ILE A 192 7.07 1.93 -9.32
C ILE A 192 6.98 2.84 -8.10
N ARG A 193 6.24 3.95 -8.20
CA ARG A 193 6.07 4.89 -7.09
C ARG A 193 5.32 4.24 -5.93
N THR A 194 4.26 3.49 -6.20
CA THR A 194 3.53 2.77 -5.14
C THR A 194 4.43 1.78 -4.40
N ILE A 195 5.23 1.00 -5.12
CA ILE A 195 6.21 0.06 -4.52
C ILE A 195 7.25 0.84 -3.69
N GLN A 196 7.78 1.94 -4.23
CA GLN A 196 8.76 2.78 -3.54
C GLN A 196 8.22 3.28 -2.20
N LEU A 197 6.98 3.80 -2.18
CA LEU A 197 6.32 4.27 -0.96
C LEU A 197 6.20 3.15 0.07
N VAL A 198 5.75 1.96 -0.34
CA VAL A 198 5.59 0.81 0.57
C VAL A 198 6.93 0.31 1.11
N GLN A 199 7.98 0.31 0.30
CA GLN A 199 9.34 -0.04 0.73
C GLN A 199 9.88 0.93 1.79
N GLN A 200 9.66 2.24 1.61
CA GLN A 200 10.04 3.26 2.59
C GLN A 200 9.37 3.03 3.97
N LEU A 201 8.13 2.52 3.99
CA LEU A 201 7.43 2.19 5.23
C LEU A 201 8.15 1.09 6.03
N ASN A 202 8.76 0.11 5.36
CA ASN A 202 9.41 -1.05 5.98
C ASN A 202 8.56 -1.61 7.15
N ILE A 203 7.29 -1.91 6.86
CA ILE A 203 6.23 -2.10 7.87
C ILE A 203 6.61 -3.20 8.87
N SER A 204 7.04 -4.37 8.39
CA SER A 204 7.43 -5.49 9.25
C SER A 204 8.50 -5.11 10.28
N PHE A 205 9.56 -4.44 9.85
CA PHE A 205 10.64 -4.02 10.75
C PHE A 205 10.17 -2.94 11.72
N THR A 206 9.42 -1.96 11.22
CA THR A 206 8.87 -0.85 12.02
C THR A 206 7.98 -1.37 13.15
N LEU A 207 7.04 -2.26 12.84
CA LEU A 207 6.15 -2.87 13.83
C LEU A 207 6.91 -3.79 14.81
N ALA A 208 7.84 -4.60 14.30
CA ALA A 208 8.64 -5.50 15.14
C ALA A 208 9.50 -4.76 16.17
N ASN A 209 10.04 -3.58 15.83
CA ASN A 209 10.76 -2.73 16.77
C ASN A 209 9.87 -2.21 17.91
N GLY A 210 8.58 -1.97 17.62
CA GLY A 210 7.55 -1.69 18.61
C GLY A 210 7.00 -2.95 19.30
N LYS A 211 7.67 -4.11 19.15
CA LYS A 211 7.29 -5.41 19.70
C LYS A 211 5.96 -5.98 19.16
N TYR A 212 5.40 -5.39 18.11
CA TYR A 212 4.23 -5.92 17.41
C TYR A 212 4.69 -6.80 16.24
N LYS A 213 4.62 -8.11 16.45
CA LYS A 213 5.12 -9.16 15.54
C LYS A 213 4.03 -10.20 15.28
N VAL A 214 4.25 -11.05 14.29
CA VAL A 214 3.29 -12.10 13.92
C VAL A 214 2.95 -12.95 15.15
N GLY A 215 1.66 -13.20 15.34
CA GLY A 215 1.09 -13.90 16.49
C GLY A 215 0.81 -13.03 17.72
N SER A 216 1.34 -11.80 17.78
CA SER A 216 1.11 -10.90 18.92
C SER A 216 -0.24 -10.17 18.83
N THR A 217 -0.72 -9.77 20.00
CA THR A 217 -1.90 -8.92 20.18
C THR A 217 -1.47 -7.68 20.97
N THR A 218 -1.91 -6.50 20.55
CA THR A 218 -1.65 -5.24 21.25
C THR A 218 -2.78 -4.24 20.99
N LYS A 219 -2.80 -3.10 21.67
CA LYS A 219 -3.83 -2.09 21.50
C LYS A 219 -3.68 -1.39 20.15
N LEU A 220 -4.80 -1.05 19.52
CA LEU A 220 -4.83 -0.29 18.28
C LEU A 220 -3.99 1.00 18.37
N ARG A 221 -4.09 1.72 19.50
CA ARG A 221 -3.27 2.92 19.75
C ARG A 221 -1.76 2.68 19.71
N ASP A 222 -1.29 1.51 20.15
CA ASP A 222 0.13 1.21 20.16
C ASP A 222 0.63 0.97 18.73
N ILE A 223 -0.15 0.28 17.91
CA ILE A 223 0.16 0.04 16.49
C ILE A 223 0.18 1.38 15.72
N ILE A 224 -0.83 2.22 15.93
CA ILE A 224 -0.90 3.57 15.37
C ILE A 224 0.33 4.37 15.81
N GLY A 225 0.61 4.42 17.12
CA GLY A 225 1.74 5.15 17.68
C GLY A 225 3.10 4.71 17.12
N ILE A 226 3.31 3.41 16.88
CA ILE A 226 4.54 2.92 16.24
C ILE A 226 4.71 3.50 14.84
N MET A 227 3.65 3.47 14.03
CA MET A 227 3.69 3.95 12.64
C MET A 227 3.76 5.48 12.57
N GLU A 228 2.97 6.19 13.37
CA GLU A 228 2.99 7.65 13.46
C GLU A 228 4.34 8.15 14.00
N ASN A 229 5.01 7.41 14.88
CA ASN A 229 6.37 7.74 15.32
C ASN A 229 7.39 7.68 14.18
N LYS A 230 7.21 6.79 13.20
CA LYS A 230 8.06 6.71 12.01
C LYS A 230 7.69 7.77 10.98
N LEU A 231 6.41 7.88 10.65
CA LEU A 231 5.92 8.71 9.53
C LEU A 231 5.75 10.18 9.92
N LYS A 232 5.59 10.42 11.22
CA LYS A 232 5.29 11.70 11.84
C LYS A 232 4.01 12.36 11.33
N VAL A 233 3.11 11.59 10.73
CA VAL A 233 1.77 11.98 10.30
C VAL A 233 0.78 10.93 10.77
N ASN A 234 -0.49 11.31 10.91
CA ASN A 234 -1.51 10.40 11.38
C ASN A 234 -1.94 9.38 10.33
N ILE A 235 -2.19 8.14 10.75
CA ILE A 235 -2.64 7.04 9.86
C ILE A 235 -3.97 6.44 10.31
N LYS A 236 -4.52 5.52 9.51
CA LYS A 236 -5.67 4.70 9.89
C LYS A 236 -5.31 3.24 9.73
N ILE A 237 -5.82 2.43 10.64
CA ILE A 237 -5.72 0.98 10.58
C ILE A 237 -7.15 0.43 10.55
N ASP A 238 -7.36 -0.57 9.69
CA ASP A 238 -8.58 -1.33 9.62
C ASP A 238 -8.36 -2.76 10.11
N TYR A 239 -9.38 -3.31 10.75
CA TYR A 239 -9.36 -4.62 11.38
C TYR A 239 -10.72 -5.29 11.27
N VAL A 240 -10.74 -6.60 11.49
CA VAL A 240 -11.95 -7.42 11.36
C VAL A 240 -12.14 -8.31 12.59
N LEU A 241 -13.34 -8.27 13.17
CA LEU A 241 -13.73 -9.14 14.30
C LEU A 241 -13.99 -10.58 13.82
N HIS A 242 -13.37 -11.53 14.49
CA HIS A 242 -13.66 -12.95 14.43
C HIS A 242 -14.69 -13.34 15.50
N PRO A 243 -15.97 -13.55 15.14
CA PRO A 243 -17.05 -13.63 16.13
C PRO A 243 -16.95 -14.84 17.06
N GLN A 244 -16.35 -15.95 16.61
CA GLN A 244 -16.23 -17.17 17.43
C GLN A 244 -15.12 -17.07 18.49
N THR A 245 -14.07 -16.30 18.24
CA THR A 245 -12.93 -16.17 19.17
C THR A 245 -12.95 -14.85 19.93
N GLY A 246 -13.70 -13.86 19.43
CA GLY A 246 -13.69 -12.49 19.94
C GLY A 246 -12.46 -11.68 19.56
N GLU A 247 -11.53 -12.26 18.77
CA GLU A 247 -10.29 -11.60 18.38
C GLU A 247 -10.51 -10.63 17.20
N ASN A 248 -9.85 -9.48 17.22
CA ASN A 248 -9.79 -8.57 16.07
C ASN A 248 -8.50 -8.78 15.30
N TYR A 249 -8.58 -9.03 13.99
CA TYR A 249 -7.41 -9.25 13.15
C TYR A 249 -7.06 -7.98 12.39
N LEU A 250 -5.80 -7.58 12.43
CA LEU A 250 -5.32 -6.48 11.59
C LEU A 250 -5.55 -6.83 10.12
N SER A 251 -6.20 -5.94 9.38
CA SER A 251 -6.51 -6.13 7.98
C SER A 251 -5.64 -5.23 7.10
N GLU A 252 -5.71 -3.91 7.30
CA GLU A 252 -5.12 -2.93 6.38
C GLU A 252 -4.59 -1.70 7.11
N LEU A 253 -3.56 -1.09 6.55
CA LEU A 253 -3.02 0.22 6.92
C LEU A 253 -3.33 1.20 5.78
N PHE A 254 -3.76 2.40 6.12
CA PHE A 254 -3.98 3.50 5.20
C PHE A 254 -3.06 4.67 5.54
N ILE A 255 -2.33 5.16 4.55
CA ILE A 255 -1.38 6.27 4.65
C ILE A 255 -1.72 7.30 3.57
N TRP A 256 -1.61 8.59 3.91
CA TRP A 256 -1.99 9.68 3.01
C TRP A 256 -0.78 10.43 2.48
N TYR A 257 -0.87 10.81 1.20
CA TYR A 257 0.11 11.65 0.53
C TYR A 257 -0.61 12.73 -0.28
N ASP A 258 -0.04 13.92 -0.39
CA ASP A 258 -0.56 14.91 -1.33
C ASP A 258 -0.37 14.49 -2.78
N VAL A 259 -0.87 15.30 -3.73
CA VAL A 259 -0.78 15.01 -5.17
C VAL A 259 0.66 14.89 -5.70
N LYS A 260 1.67 15.31 -4.93
CA LYS A 260 3.11 15.16 -5.23
C LYS A 260 3.77 14.04 -4.43
N LEU A 261 2.97 13.16 -3.84
CA LEU A 261 3.40 12.05 -3.00
C LEU A 261 4.20 12.47 -1.76
N LYS A 262 3.94 13.63 -1.18
CA LYS A 262 4.51 14.03 0.12
C LYS A 262 3.58 13.59 1.25
N LEU A 263 4.15 13.03 2.33
CA LEU A 263 3.37 12.58 3.48
C LEU A 263 2.51 13.72 4.06
N MET A 264 1.26 13.38 4.36
CA MET A 264 0.29 14.28 4.98
C MET A 264 -0.55 13.52 6.03
N ASP A 265 -1.20 14.26 6.92
CA ASP A 265 -2.09 13.69 7.93
C ASP A 265 -3.37 13.12 7.31
N CYS A 266 -3.86 12.03 7.91
CA CYS A 266 -5.19 11.50 7.64
C CYS A 266 -6.25 12.61 7.73
N PRO A 267 -6.99 12.92 6.64
CA PRO A 267 -7.97 14.00 6.64
C PRO A 267 -9.16 13.79 7.59
N ASN A 268 -9.30 12.60 8.17
CA ASN A 268 -10.41 12.24 9.07
C ASN A 268 -9.87 11.45 10.28
N GLY A 269 -8.77 11.93 10.87
CA GLY A 269 -7.89 11.16 11.74
C GLY A 269 -8.27 11.02 13.22
N VAL A 270 -9.48 11.37 13.65
CA VAL A 270 -9.86 11.23 15.08
C VAL A 270 -10.72 9.98 15.26
N LEU A 271 -10.12 8.94 15.85
CA LEU A 271 -10.84 7.78 16.34
C LEU A 271 -11.23 7.99 17.81
N PRO A 272 -12.45 7.59 18.23
CA PRO A 272 -12.82 7.57 19.64
C PRO A 272 -11.90 6.67 20.48
N ASP A 273 -11.68 7.02 21.75
CA ASP A 273 -10.80 6.26 22.66
C ASP A 273 -11.17 4.78 22.78
N TYR A 274 -12.46 4.46 22.82
CA TYR A 274 -12.91 3.07 22.92
C TYR A 274 -12.50 2.22 21.69
N ILE A 275 -12.36 2.84 20.50
CA ILE A 275 -11.82 2.15 19.32
C ILE A 275 -10.32 1.96 19.48
N LEU A 276 -9.61 2.99 19.96
CA LEU A 276 -8.16 2.96 20.19
C LEU A 276 -7.73 1.90 21.22
N ASP A 277 -8.59 1.57 22.17
CA ASP A 277 -8.35 0.53 23.19
C ASP A 277 -8.71 -0.90 22.75
N THR A 278 -9.07 -1.10 21.48
CA THR A 278 -9.32 -2.43 20.90
C THR A 278 -8.03 -3.24 20.82
N ASP A 279 -8.05 -4.49 21.28
CA ASP A 279 -6.96 -5.45 21.11
C ASP A 279 -6.95 -6.01 19.68
N ILE A 280 -5.82 -5.84 18.98
CA ILE A 280 -5.63 -6.21 17.58
C ILE A 280 -4.51 -7.24 17.45
N LYS A 281 -4.84 -8.40 16.88
CA LYS A 281 -3.94 -9.52 16.63
C LYS A 281 -3.36 -9.48 15.22
N LEU A 282 -2.05 -9.66 15.11
CA LEU A 282 -1.36 -9.86 13.83
C LEU A 282 -1.34 -11.35 13.49
N VAL A 283 -2.41 -11.85 12.91
CA VAL A 283 -2.60 -13.30 12.71
C VAL A 283 -1.59 -13.90 11.74
N GLU A 284 -1.04 -15.06 12.08
CA GLU A 284 -0.01 -15.74 11.28
C GLU A 284 -0.57 -16.40 10.01
N GLN A 285 -1.80 -16.89 10.10
CA GLN A 285 -2.39 -17.72 9.07
C GLN A 285 -3.88 -17.46 8.96
N LEU A 286 -4.44 -17.78 7.80
CA LEU A 286 -5.88 -17.78 7.60
C LEU A 286 -6.54 -18.75 8.59
N PRO A 287 -7.64 -18.36 9.27
CA PRO A 287 -8.39 -19.25 10.16
C PRO A 287 -8.84 -20.56 9.47
N ILE A 288 -8.99 -21.63 10.25
CA ILE A 288 -9.19 -22.99 9.74
C ILE A 288 -10.53 -23.12 9.00
N GLU A 289 -11.58 -22.44 9.48
CA GLU A 289 -12.91 -22.39 8.87
C GLU A 289 -12.92 -21.76 7.47
N CYS A 290 -11.90 -20.99 7.12
CA CYS A 290 -11.76 -20.42 5.79
C CYS A 290 -10.99 -21.34 4.84
N ARG A 291 -10.46 -22.46 5.33
CA ARG A 291 -9.69 -23.42 4.55
C ARG A 291 -10.62 -24.47 3.94
N THR A 292 -10.44 -24.71 2.65
CA THR A 292 -11.23 -25.65 1.83
C THR A 292 -10.52 -26.96 1.60
#